data_AF-A0A3A6T786-F1
#
_entry.id   AF-A0A3A6T786-F1
#
_cell.length_a   1.000
_cell.length_b   1.000
_cell.length_c   1.000
_cell.angle_alpha   90.00
_cell.angle_beta   90.00
_cell.angle_gamma   90.00
#
_symmetry.space_group_name_H-M   'P 1'
#
loop_
_entity.id
_entity.type
_entity.pdbx_description
1 polymer ?
#
loop_
_entity_poly.entity_id
_entity_poly.type
_entity_poly.pdbx_seq_one_letter_code
_entity_poly.pdbx_strand_id
1 'polypeptide(L)'
;MTVKYYAILTNQGAARLANATMLGSKLNLTQMAVGDANGVLPTPDPAQTKLINQKRIAPLNLLSVDPNNQSQIIAEQIIPENEGGFWIREIGLYDDEGVLIAVANCPETYKPQLQEGSGRTQTIRMILVVTNTEAITLKIDPSVVLATRKYVDDKVLELKLYVDDQMRNHIAAQDPHTQYAPKHNPTLTGEPKAPTPPAGNNTTRIATTAFIQAAITALINGAPATLDTLKEIAAAINNDPKFSTTINNALALKAPLSSPALTGTPTAPTAAQSANNTQIATTAFVKSAIAAMVGSAPAALDTLNELAAALGNDPNFSTTVLNALAGKQPLDNTLTNLSGKDVAGLLAYLGLGEGSALPVGVPVPWPSATPPTGWLKCNGAAFDKVKYPRLATAYPSGKLPDLRGEFIRGWDDGRSIDTGRALLSIQSDEVRKLALKYWGPASNSSPSKTFALSDSAGGGLYTDGISQASGGIINAFQLPGGNETRPRNVAFNYIVRAA
;
A
#
# COMPACT_ATOMS: atom_id res chain seq x y z
N MET A 1 -44.47 73.90 -42.31
CA MET A 1 -44.59 75.01 -41.35
C MET A 1 -43.26 75.73 -41.34
N THR A 2 -43.21 76.99 -41.75
CA THR A 2 -42.00 77.81 -41.58
C THR A 2 -41.80 78.09 -40.08
N VAL A 3 -40.67 77.66 -39.52
CA VAL A 3 -40.36 77.88 -38.10
C VAL A 3 -40.14 79.39 -37.91
N LYS A 4 -40.90 80.03 -37.01
CA LYS A 4 -40.86 81.50 -36.82
C LYS A 4 -39.55 81.99 -36.19
N TYR A 5 -38.94 81.18 -35.32
CA TYR A 5 -37.67 81.48 -34.65
C TYR A 5 -36.70 80.33 -34.82
N TYR A 6 -35.51 80.60 -35.30
CA TYR A 6 -34.52 79.58 -35.61
C TYR A 6 -33.11 80.16 -35.56
N ALA A 7 -32.14 79.26 -35.41
CA ALA A 7 -30.71 79.55 -35.48
C ALA A 7 -30.13 78.97 -36.76
N ILE A 8 -29.20 79.68 -37.38
CA ILE A 8 -28.42 79.20 -38.52
C ILE A 8 -26.94 79.46 -38.28
N LEU A 9 -26.10 78.67 -38.94
CA LEU A 9 -24.68 78.99 -39.11
C LEU A 9 -24.52 80.11 -40.14
N THR A 10 -23.60 81.03 -39.86
CA THR A 10 -23.13 81.98 -40.87
C THR A 10 -22.20 81.26 -41.85
N ASN A 11 -21.94 81.85 -43.02
CA ASN A 11 -20.95 81.34 -43.98
C ASN A 11 -19.56 81.22 -43.34
N GLN A 12 -19.20 82.16 -42.45
CA GLN A 12 -17.97 82.14 -41.67
C GLN A 12 -17.97 81.00 -40.64
N GLY A 13 -19.08 80.81 -39.93
CA GLY A 13 -19.23 79.73 -38.94
C GLY A 13 -19.20 78.35 -39.56
N ALA A 14 -19.87 78.16 -40.70
CA ALA A 14 -19.84 76.91 -41.45
C ALA A 14 -18.42 76.59 -41.95
N ALA A 15 -17.69 77.58 -42.48
CA ALA A 15 -16.31 77.40 -42.92
C ALA A 15 -15.37 77.05 -41.75
N ARG A 16 -15.49 77.74 -40.61
CA ARG A 16 -14.69 77.46 -39.40
C ARG A 16 -14.99 76.10 -38.79
N LEU A 17 -16.27 75.70 -38.73
CA LEU A 17 -16.66 74.38 -38.25
C LEU A 17 -16.15 73.26 -39.19
N ALA A 18 -16.20 73.47 -40.50
CA ALA A 18 -15.63 72.55 -41.48
C ALA A 18 -14.10 72.44 -41.34
N ASN A 19 -13.39 73.56 -41.20
CA ASN A 19 -11.94 73.59 -40.97
C ASN A 19 -11.54 72.90 -39.67
N ALA A 20 -12.28 73.14 -38.58
CA ALA A 20 -12.07 72.49 -37.30
C ALA A 20 -12.21 70.96 -37.43
N THR A 21 -13.26 70.50 -38.12
CA THR A 21 -13.49 69.08 -38.39
C THR A 21 -12.37 68.47 -39.25
N MET A 22 -11.88 69.19 -40.26
CA MET A 22 -10.84 68.71 -41.19
C MET A 22 -9.45 68.65 -40.56
N LEU A 23 -9.10 69.63 -39.71
CA LEU A 23 -7.79 69.74 -39.08
C LEU A 23 -7.69 69.00 -37.73
N GLY A 24 -8.82 68.47 -37.22
CA GLY A 24 -8.89 67.85 -35.90
C GLY A 24 -8.76 68.85 -34.73
N SER A 25 -8.85 70.14 -35.00
CA SER A 25 -8.92 71.20 -33.99
C SER A 25 -10.36 71.42 -33.52
N LYS A 26 -10.56 72.03 -32.35
CA LYS A 26 -11.90 72.37 -31.86
C LYS A 26 -12.20 73.85 -32.00
N LEU A 27 -13.41 74.17 -32.43
CA LEU A 27 -13.95 75.52 -32.44
C LEU A 27 -14.39 75.89 -31.02
N ASN A 28 -13.78 76.95 -30.47
CA ASN A 28 -14.09 77.46 -29.15
C ASN A 28 -15.19 78.51 -29.25
N LEU A 29 -16.42 78.15 -28.91
CA LEU A 29 -17.49 79.14 -28.74
C LEU A 29 -17.36 79.75 -27.35
N THR A 30 -17.07 81.04 -27.28
CA THR A 30 -16.72 81.69 -26.01
C THR A 30 -17.78 82.69 -25.56
N GLN A 31 -18.41 83.39 -26.51
CA GLN A 31 -19.29 84.51 -26.22
C GLN A 31 -20.63 84.37 -26.94
N MET A 32 -21.67 84.90 -26.29
CA MET A 32 -22.97 85.11 -26.91
C MET A 32 -23.31 86.59 -26.83
N ALA A 33 -23.83 87.14 -27.92
CA ALA A 33 -24.35 88.49 -27.98
C ALA A 33 -25.86 88.50 -28.19
N VAL A 34 -26.49 89.56 -27.72
CA VAL A 34 -27.92 89.85 -27.92
C VAL A 34 -28.08 91.26 -28.46
N GLY A 35 -29.07 91.45 -29.34
CA GLY A 35 -29.33 92.73 -29.99
C GLY A 35 -30.82 93.01 -30.18
N ASP A 36 -31.14 94.27 -30.45
CA ASP A 36 -32.52 94.74 -30.68
C ASP A 36 -32.89 94.84 -32.17
N ALA A 37 -31.97 94.52 -33.08
CA ALA A 37 -32.15 94.56 -34.52
C ALA A 37 -32.80 95.86 -35.07
N ASN A 38 -32.48 97.01 -34.46
CA ASN A 38 -33.07 98.32 -34.78
C ASN A 38 -34.61 98.37 -34.67
N GLY A 39 -35.18 97.55 -33.78
CA GLY A 39 -36.62 97.53 -33.49
C GLY A 39 -37.46 96.66 -34.42
N VAL A 40 -36.86 95.97 -35.40
CA VAL A 40 -37.56 95.07 -36.33
C VAL A 40 -37.10 93.63 -36.08
N LEU A 41 -38.02 92.65 -36.08
CA LEU A 41 -37.65 91.24 -35.93
C LEU A 41 -36.83 90.80 -37.16
N PRO A 42 -35.56 90.40 -37.01
CA PRO A 42 -34.72 90.09 -38.16
C PRO A 42 -34.97 88.67 -38.67
N THR A 43 -34.70 88.47 -39.97
CA THR A 43 -34.57 87.14 -40.56
C THR A 43 -33.08 86.78 -40.56
N PRO A 44 -32.65 85.71 -39.85
CA PRO A 44 -31.26 85.27 -39.86
C PRO A 44 -30.77 85.01 -41.29
N ASP A 45 -29.62 85.60 -41.66
CA ASP A 45 -28.99 85.46 -42.99
C ASP A 45 -27.57 84.85 -42.85
N PRO A 46 -27.26 83.75 -43.57
CA PRO A 46 -25.93 83.15 -43.56
C PRO A 46 -24.79 84.14 -43.92
N ALA A 47 -25.06 85.20 -44.69
CA ALA A 47 -24.06 86.19 -45.06
C ALA A 47 -23.69 87.18 -43.92
N GLN A 48 -24.39 87.14 -42.77
CA GLN A 48 -24.11 88.04 -41.64
C GLN A 48 -22.71 87.81 -41.05
N THR A 49 -21.98 88.91 -40.87
CA THR A 49 -20.68 88.95 -40.18
C THR A 49 -20.76 89.57 -38.79
N LYS A 50 -21.87 90.24 -38.47
CA LYS A 50 -22.20 90.86 -37.18
C LYS A 50 -23.71 90.95 -36.99
N LEU A 51 -24.16 91.14 -35.75
CA LEU A 51 -25.55 91.47 -35.43
C LEU A 51 -25.94 92.84 -36.01
N ILE A 52 -27.22 93.04 -36.31
CA ILE A 52 -27.75 94.28 -36.90
C ILE A 52 -27.59 95.45 -35.93
N ASN A 53 -27.93 95.24 -34.65
CA ASN A 53 -27.70 96.18 -33.57
C ASN A 53 -27.44 95.46 -32.24
N GLN A 54 -26.16 95.13 -32.00
CA GLN A 54 -25.71 94.48 -30.77
C GLN A 54 -25.89 95.41 -29.55
N LYS A 55 -26.51 94.87 -28.48
CA LYS A 55 -26.68 95.57 -27.19
C LYS A 55 -25.78 95.05 -26.10
N ARG A 56 -25.52 93.74 -26.08
CA ARG A 56 -24.66 93.09 -25.09
C ARG A 56 -23.93 91.92 -25.71
N ILE A 57 -22.70 91.68 -25.27
CA ILE A 57 -21.93 90.45 -25.51
C ILE A 57 -21.28 90.02 -24.20
N ALA A 58 -21.33 88.72 -23.87
CA ALA A 58 -20.71 88.18 -22.66
C ALA A 58 -20.35 86.69 -22.81
N PRO A 59 -19.51 86.13 -21.91
CA PRO A 59 -19.18 84.71 -21.91
C PRO A 59 -20.38 83.78 -21.76
N LEU A 60 -20.26 82.55 -22.27
CA LEU A 60 -21.27 81.51 -22.10
C LEU A 60 -21.29 80.94 -20.66
N ASN A 61 -22.49 80.72 -20.11
CA ASN A 61 -22.70 80.06 -18.81
C ASN A 61 -22.87 78.55 -18.93
N LEU A 62 -23.34 78.07 -20.09
CA LEU A 62 -23.44 76.65 -20.40
C LEU A 62 -23.18 76.46 -21.89
N LEU A 63 -22.39 75.44 -22.20
CA LEU A 63 -22.26 74.92 -23.55
C LEU A 63 -22.26 73.39 -23.46
N SER A 64 -23.32 72.77 -23.94
CA SER A 64 -23.48 71.31 -23.90
C SER A 64 -24.15 70.78 -25.15
N VAL A 65 -23.95 69.50 -25.44
CA VAL A 65 -24.75 68.78 -26.43
C VAL A 65 -26.13 68.51 -25.83
N ASP A 66 -27.19 68.64 -26.62
CA ASP A 66 -28.54 68.29 -26.16
C ASP A 66 -28.60 66.78 -25.85
N PRO A 67 -28.95 66.37 -24.60
CA PRO A 67 -29.07 64.96 -24.25
C PRO A 67 -30.05 64.17 -25.12
N ASN A 68 -31.04 64.83 -25.71
CA ASN A 68 -32.04 64.21 -26.57
C ASN A 68 -31.68 64.26 -28.06
N ASN A 69 -30.71 65.10 -28.46
CA ASN A 69 -30.28 65.24 -29.85
C ASN A 69 -28.79 65.58 -29.97
N GLN A 70 -27.98 64.58 -30.32
CA GLN A 70 -26.52 64.71 -30.42
C GLN A 70 -26.04 65.66 -31.55
N SER A 71 -26.92 66.09 -32.46
CA SER A 71 -26.61 67.05 -33.52
C SER A 71 -26.93 68.51 -33.14
N GLN A 72 -27.38 68.74 -31.90
CA GLN A 72 -27.71 70.06 -31.39
C GLN A 72 -26.78 70.46 -30.26
N ILE A 73 -26.26 71.68 -30.33
CA ILE A 73 -25.60 72.33 -29.20
C ILE A 73 -26.56 73.32 -28.55
N ILE A 74 -26.54 73.32 -27.22
CA ILE A 74 -27.23 74.28 -26.39
C ILE A 74 -26.17 75.23 -25.84
N ALA A 75 -26.24 76.48 -26.29
CA ALA A 75 -25.46 77.57 -25.73
C ALA A 75 -26.39 78.42 -24.85
N GLU A 76 -25.98 78.68 -23.61
CA GLU A 76 -26.72 79.56 -22.70
C GLU A 76 -25.87 80.70 -22.20
N GLN A 77 -26.49 81.86 -22.08
CA GLN A 77 -25.98 83.00 -21.34
C GLN A 77 -27.03 83.45 -20.33
N ILE A 78 -26.58 83.76 -19.12
CA ILE A 78 -27.40 84.37 -18.09
C ILE A 78 -27.12 85.87 -18.09
N ILE A 79 -28.16 86.67 -18.34
CA ILE A 79 -28.09 88.12 -18.20
C ILE A 79 -28.51 88.47 -16.76
N PRO A 80 -27.59 89.01 -15.93
CA PRO A 80 -27.89 89.37 -14.55
C PRO A 80 -28.87 90.55 -14.45
N GLU A 81 -29.38 90.80 -13.25
CA GLU A 81 -30.37 91.85 -12.98
C GLU A 81 -29.83 93.29 -13.16
N ASN A 82 -28.53 93.49 -13.02
CA ASN A 82 -27.85 94.77 -13.14
C ASN A 82 -27.57 95.20 -14.60
N GLU A 83 -27.83 94.33 -15.58
CA GLU A 83 -27.66 94.61 -17.00
C GLU A 83 -29.00 94.48 -17.75
N GLY A 84 -29.41 95.53 -18.45
CA GLY A 84 -30.71 95.58 -19.13
C GLY A 84 -30.98 96.95 -19.76
N GLY A 85 -32.26 97.28 -19.95
CA GLY A 85 -32.71 98.51 -20.61
C GLY A 85 -32.83 98.40 -22.13
N PHE A 86 -32.90 97.17 -22.67
CA PHE A 86 -32.94 96.93 -24.10
C PHE A 86 -33.85 95.75 -24.48
N TRP A 87 -34.33 95.78 -25.72
CA TRP A 87 -35.06 94.67 -26.34
C TRP A 87 -34.09 93.63 -26.90
N ILE A 88 -34.48 92.36 -26.82
CA ILE A 88 -33.75 91.24 -27.39
C ILE A 88 -34.61 90.66 -28.52
N ARG A 89 -34.04 90.66 -29.73
CA ARG A 89 -34.68 90.19 -30.98
C ARG A 89 -33.74 89.32 -31.81
N GLU A 90 -32.44 89.53 -31.68
CA GLU A 90 -31.39 88.72 -32.29
C GLU A 90 -30.39 88.20 -31.26
N ILE A 91 -29.84 87.03 -31.54
CA ILE A 91 -28.81 86.35 -30.74
C ILE A 91 -27.67 85.96 -31.69
N GLY A 92 -26.43 86.19 -31.29
CA GLY A 92 -25.24 85.79 -32.02
C GLY A 92 -24.31 84.96 -31.16
N LEU A 93 -23.72 83.90 -31.71
CA LEU A 93 -22.64 83.13 -31.08
C LEU A 93 -21.32 83.46 -31.73
N TYR A 94 -20.31 83.71 -30.89
CA TYR A 94 -18.97 84.13 -31.31
C TYR A 94 -17.92 83.15 -30.82
N ASP A 95 -16.88 82.97 -31.63
CA ASP A 95 -15.69 82.23 -31.23
C ASP A 95 -14.69 83.08 -30.42
N ASP A 96 -13.59 82.47 -30.00
CA ASP A 96 -12.47 83.13 -29.28
C ASP A 96 -11.76 84.22 -30.09
N GLU A 97 -11.89 84.21 -31.42
CA GLU A 97 -11.37 85.25 -32.31
C GLU A 97 -12.39 86.38 -32.59
N GLY A 98 -13.58 86.31 -31.99
CA GLY A 98 -14.64 87.32 -32.14
C GLY A 98 -15.39 87.25 -33.47
N VAL A 99 -15.35 86.11 -34.17
CA VAL A 99 -16.08 85.88 -35.42
C VAL A 99 -17.49 85.37 -35.12
N LEU A 100 -18.50 85.94 -35.78
CA LEU A 100 -19.89 85.49 -35.67
C LEU A 100 -20.06 84.12 -36.34
N ILE A 101 -20.21 83.07 -35.53
CA ILE A 101 -20.36 81.68 -35.97
C ILE A 101 -21.81 81.35 -36.31
N ALA A 102 -22.74 81.81 -35.47
CA ALA A 102 -24.15 81.52 -35.67
C ALA A 102 -25.00 82.71 -35.27
N VAL A 103 -26.15 82.84 -35.93
CA VAL A 103 -27.12 83.90 -35.70
C VAL A 103 -28.51 83.29 -35.56
N ALA A 104 -29.30 83.83 -34.63
CA ALA A 104 -30.67 83.43 -34.37
C ALA A 104 -31.57 84.65 -34.22
N ASN A 105 -32.84 84.49 -34.57
CA ASN A 105 -33.88 85.39 -34.13
C ASN A 105 -34.63 84.79 -32.93
N CYS A 106 -35.17 85.63 -32.06
CA CYS A 106 -35.92 85.20 -30.89
C CYS A 106 -37.20 86.02 -30.71
N PRO A 107 -38.18 85.53 -29.92
CA PRO A 107 -39.34 86.33 -29.55
C PRO A 107 -38.92 87.66 -28.92
N GLU A 108 -39.57 88.75 -29.34
CA GLU A 108 -39.28 90.09 -28.83
C GLU A 108 -39.46 90.12 -27.32
N THR A 109 -38.35 90.28 -26.60
CA THR A 109 -38.33 90.22 -25.13
C THR A 109 -37.62 91.45 -24.59
N TYR A 110 -38.30 92.21 -23.73
CA TYR A 110 -37.67 93.33 -23.03
C TYR A 110 -36.97 92.85 -21.77
N LYS A 111 -35.68 93.19 -21.63
CA LYS A 111 -34.91 92.94 -20.42
C LYS A 111 -34.79 94.25 -19.63
N PRO A 112 -35.53 94.43 -18.52
CA PRO A 112 -35.41 95.65 -17.71
C PRO A 112 -34.06 95.70 -17.00
N GLN A 113 -33.59 96.93 -16.74
CA GLN A 113 -32.49 97.23 -15.82
C GLN A 113 -33.04 97.50 -14.42
N LEU A 114 -32.26 97.22 -13.38
CA LEU A 114 -32.70 97.38 -11.98
C LEU A 114 -33.22 98.80 -11.66
N GLN A 115 -32.66 99.82 -12.31
CA GLN A 115 -33.04 101.24 -12.17
C GLN A 115 -34.47 101.54 -12.68
N GLU A 116 -35.04 100.66 -13.52
CA GLU A 116 -36.44 100.75 -13.98
C GLU A 116 -37.42 100.12 -12.98
N GLY A 117 -36.95 99.71 -11.79
CA GLY A 117 -37.76 99.13 -10.72
C GLY A 117 -38.05 97.63 -10.86
N SER A 118 -37.46 96.96 -11.86
CA SER A 118 -37.59 95.51 -12.06
C SER A 118 -36.24 94.87 -12.38
N GLY A 119 -35.61 94.24 -11.37
CA GLY A 119 -34.45 93.39 -11.55
C GLY A 119 -34.88 91.98 -11.95
N ARG A 120 -34.60 91.57 -13.19
CA ARG A 120 -34.85 90.19 -13.65
C ARG A 120 -33.55 89.58 -14.13
N THR A 121 -33.19 88.41 -13.64
CA THR A 121 -32.17 87.57 -14.28
C THR A 121 -32.83 86.82 -15.43
N GLN A 122 -32.28 86.93 -16.64
CA GLN A 122 -32.85 86.31 -17.84
C GLN A 122 -31.85 85.34 -18.45
N THR A 123 -32.21 84.07 -18.54
CA THR A 123 -31.43 83.09 -19.29
C THR A 123 -31.83 83.16 -20.76
N ILE A 124 -30.83 83.34 -21.63
CA ILE A 124 -30.95 83.26 -23.08
C ILE A 124 -30.36 81.92 -23.52
N ARG A 125 -31.16 81.12 -24.22
CA ARG A 125 -30.78 79.80 -24.72
C ARG A 125 -30.86 79.82 -26.23
N MET A 126 -29.74 79.53 -26.90
CA MET A 126 -29.66 79.32 -28.33
C MET A 126 -29.42 77.84 -28.60
N ILE A 127 -30.29 77.24 -29.40
CA ILE A 127 -30.16 75.86 -29.86
C ILE A 127 -29.69 75.92 -31.31
N LEU A 128 -28.50 75.41 -31.57
CA LEU A 128 -27.89 75.42 -32.90
C LEU A 128 -27.70 73.98 -33.39
N VAL A 129 -28.16 73.71 -34.61
CA VAL A 129 -27.90 72.44 -35.29
C VAL A 129 -26.53 72.54 -35.97
N VAL A 130 -25.65 71.58 -35.70
CA VAL A 130 -24.31 71.51 -36.29
C VAL A 130 -24.07 70.14 -36.91
N THR A 131 -23.20 70.09 -37.92
CA THR A 131 -22.87 68.85 -38.63
C THR A 131 -21.94 67.92 -37.84
N ASN A 132 -21.13 68.48 -36.92
CA ASN A 132 -20.30 67.71 -36.00
C ASN A 132 -20.16 68.46 -34.65
N THR A 133 -20.72 67.88 -33.58
CA THR A 133 -20.63 68.45 -32.22
C THR A 133 -19.28 68.20 -31.55
N GLU A 134 -18.50 67.21 -31.99
CA GLU A 134 -17.16 66.92 -31.47
C GLU A 134 -16.11 67.98 -31.85
N ALA A 135 -16.35 68.66 -32.97
CA ALA A 135 -15.54 69.77 -33.45
C ALA A 135 -15.72 71.05 -32.62
N ILE A 136 -16.49 71.02 -31.52
CA ILE A 136 -16.76 72.16 -30.64
C ILE A 136 -16.22 71.88 -29.24
N THR A 137 -15.56 72.86 -28.62
CA THR A 137 -15.08 72.75 -27.23
C THR A 137 -16.24 72.96 -26.26
N LEU A 138 -16.65 71.90 -25.56
CA LEU A 138 -17.74 71.92 -24.56
C LEU A 138 -17.30 72.36 -23.16
N LYS A 139 -16.09 72.91 -23.03
CA LYS A 139 -15.56 73.41 -21.75
C LYS A 139 -15.62 74.93 -21.75
N ILE A 140 -16.42 75.48 -20.85
CA ILE A 140 -16.34 76.90 -20.47
C ILE A 140 -15.38 77.05 -19.29
N ASP A 141 -14.83 78.24 -19.09
CA ASP A 141 -14.06 78.57 -17.89
C ASP A 141 -15.02 78.77 -16.69
N PRO A 142 -15.00 77.89 -15.67
CA PRO A 142 -15.92 77.98 -14.55
C PRO A 142 -15.59 79.14 -13.59
N SER A 143 -14.43 79.79 -13.72
CA SER A 143 -14.00 80.87 -12.81
C SER A 143 -14.77 82.19 -12.99
N VAL A 144 -15.47 82.35 -14.12
CA VAL A 144 -16.14 83.62 -14.52
C VAL A 144 -17.67 83.48 -14.58
N VAL A 145 -18.24 82.32 -14.21
CA VAL A 145 -19.67 82.03 -14.40
C VAL A 145 -20.42 81.74 -13.11
N LEU A 146 -21.69 82.14 -13.07
CA LEU A 146 -22.62 81.89 -11.96
C LEU A 146 -23.24 80.49 -12.09
N ALA A 147 -23.14 79.67 -11.03
CA ALA A 147 -23.82 78.36 -10.96
C ALA A 147 -25.29 78.51 -10.55
N THR A 148 -26.17 77.70 -11.13
CA THR A 148 -27.58 77.65 -10.70
C THR A 148 -27.72 76.89 -9.38
N ARG A 149 -28.72 77.24 -8.56
CA ARG A 149 -28.99 76.55 -7.29
C ARG A 149 -29.18 75.04 -7.46
N LYS A 150 -29.89 74.62 -8.51
CA LYS A 150 -30.12 73.21 -8.83
C LYS A 150 -28.82 72.42 -8.99
N TYR A 151 -27.82 73.00 -9.66
CA TYR A 151 -26.52 72.35 -9.85
C TYR A 151 -25.84 72.04 -8.52
N VAL A 152 -25.92 72.96 -7.55
CA VAL A 152 -25.32 72.79 -6.22
C VAL A 152 -26.06 71.72 -5.42
N ASP A 153 -27.38 71.77 -5.40
CA ASP A 153 -28.21 70.81 -4.64
C ASP A 153 -27.99 69.36 -5.13
N ASP A 154 -27.90 69.14 -6.44
CA ASP A 154 -27.65 67.81 -7.03
C ASP A 154 -26.26 67.26 -6.60
N LYS A 155 -25.23 68.11 -6.50
CA LYS A 155 -23.88 67.71 -6.09
C LYS A 155 -23.77 67.37 -4.61
N VAL A 156 -24.50 68.08 -3.74
CA VAL A 156 -24.53 67.79 -2.30
C VAL A 156 -25.19 66.43 -2.04
N LEU A 157 -26.24 66.09 -2.78
CA LEU A 157 -26.93 64.80 -2.67
C LEU A 157 -26.01 63.64 -3.05
N GLU A 158 -25.27 63.77 -4.15
CA GLU A 158 -24.31 62.77 -4.63
C GLU A 158 -23.28 62.43 -3.54
N LEU A 159 -22.69 63.44 -2.89
CA LEU A 159 -21.71 63.25 -1.83
C LEU A 159 -22.32 62.57 -0.60
N LYS A 160 -23.53 62.95 -0.20
CA LYS A 160 -24.19 62.37 0.96
C LYS A 160 -24.43 60.86 0.78
N LEU A 161 -24.91 60.46 -0.39
CA LEU A 161 -25.15 59.05 -0.71
C LEU A 161 -23.86 58.22 -0.65
N TYR A 162 -22.74 58.78 -1.12
CA TYR A 162 -21.43 58.11 -1.05
C TYR A 162 -20.97 57.86 0.40
N VAL A 163 -21.06 58.89 1.26
CA VAL A 163 -20.63 58.79 2.67
C VAL A 163 -21.49 57.79 3.45
N ASP A 164 -22.81 57.84 3.26
CA ASP A 164 -23.74 56.93 3.94
C ASP A 164 -23.50 55.46 3.55
N ASP A 165 -23.12 55.20 2.29
CA ASP A 165 -22.76 53.85 1.83
C ASP A 165 -21.47 53.32 2.48
N GLN A 166 -20.42 54.15 2.52
CA GLN A 166 -19.15 53.79 3.16
C GLN A 166 -19.35 53.46 4.66
N MET A 167 -20.13 54.26 5.38
CA MET A 167 -20.43 54.02 6.79
C MET A 167 -21.23 52.73 7.00
N ARG A 168 -22.21 52.46 6.14
CA ARG A 168 -23.00 51.23 6.18
C ARG A 168 -22.10 50.00 6.00
N ASN A 169 -21.17 50.06 5.05
CA ASN A 169 -20.20 48.98 4.78
C ASN A 169 -19.25 48.77 5.97
N HIS A 170 -18.79 49.85 6.62
CA HIS A 170 -17.97 49.75 7.83
C HIS A 170 -18.72 49.06 8.99
N ILE A 171 -19.98 49.43 9.23
CA ILE A 171 -20.79 48.85 10.33
C ILE A 171 -21.12 47.38 10.07
N ALA A 172 -21.37 47.02 8.81
CA ALA A 172 -21.69 45.65 8.41
C ALA A 172 -20.48 44.71 8.41
N ALA A 173 -19.26 45.24 8.29
CA ALA A 173 -18.05 44.44 8.31
C ALA A 173 -17.90 43.71 9.65
N GLN A 174 -17.59 42.41 9.59
CA GLN A 174 -17.39 41.57 10.77
C GLN A 174 -16.14 41.99 11.56
N ASP A 175 -15.11 42.46 10.86
CA ASP A 175 -13.89 43.03 11.44
C ASP A 175 -13.39 44.21 10.58
N PRO A 176 -13.94 45.42 10.78
CA PRO A 176 -13.46 46.61 10.07
C PRO A 176 -12.06 47.08 10.53
N HIS A 177 -11.49 46.42 11.55
CA HIS A 177 -10.31 46.87 12.27
C HIS A 177 -9.36 45.70 12.58
N THR A 178 -8.78 45.14 11.53
CA THR A 178 -7.94 43.93 11.58
C THR A 178 -6.66 44.06 12.43
N GLN A 179 -6.32 45.26 12.90
CA GLN A 179 -5.20 45.47 13.83
C GLN A 179 -5.52 45.07 15.28
N TYR A 180 -6.78 44.82 15.63
CA TYR A 180 -7.19 44.45 16.99
C TYR A 180 -7.66 43.00 17.06
N ALA A 181 -7.54 42.38 18.22
CA ALA A 181 -8.07 41.03 18.43
C ALA A 181 -9.62 41.05 18.36
N PRO A 182 -10.25 40.10 17.65
CA PRO A 182 -11.71 40.01 17.56
C PRO A 182 -12.38 39.88 18.95
N LYS A 183 -13.53 40.53 19.14
CA LYS A 183 -14.31 40.43 20.40
C LYS A 183 -14.83 39.02 20.66
N HIS A 184 -15.13 38.26 19.61
CA HIS A 184 -15.63 36.89 19.69
C HIS A 184 -14.60 35.94 19.09
N ASN A 185 -14.20 34.94 19.88
CA ASN A 185 -13.23 33.90 19.48
C ASN A 185 -11.91 34.45 18.90
N PRO A 186 -11.18 35.32 19.62
CA PRO A 186 -9.89 35.82 19.14
C PRO A 186 -8.89 34.67 18.99
N THR A 187 -8.23 34.61 17.84
CA THR A 187 -7.04 33.77 17.67
C THR A 187 -5.81 34.59 18.08
N LEU A 188 -5.16 34.21 19.18
CA LEU A 188 -3.94 34.89 19.65
C LEU A 188 -2.73 34.31 18.91
N THR A 189 -1.97 35.16 18.23
CA THR A 189 -0.71 34.80 17.55
C THR A 189 0.49 35.48 18.23
N GLY A 190 1.71 34.97 18.05
CA GLY A 190 2.92 35.46 18.73
C GLY A 190 3.06 34.98 20.18
N GLU A 191 3.58 35.84 21.08
CA GLU A 191 3.77 35.58 22.52
C GLU A 191 2.80 36.41 23.38
N PRO A 192 1.49 36.06 23.45
CA PRO A 192 0.53 36.82 24.24
C PRO A 192 0.87 36.76 25.74
N LYS A 193 0.95 37.93 26.37
CA LYS A 193 1.20 38.05 27.82
C LYS A 193 -0.13 38.23 28.57
N ALA A 194 -0.35 37.43 29.60
CA ALA A 194 -1.47 37.56 30.53
C ALA A 194 -0.96 37.59 31.98
N PRO A 195 -1.64 38.26 32.93
CA PRO A 195 -1.25 38.23 34.33
C PRO A 195 -1.48 36.85 34.94
N THR A 196 -0.45 36.28 35.58
CA THR A 196 -0.51 34.98 36.26
C THR A 196 -1.54 35.02 37.40
N PRO A 197 -2.60 34.20 37.34
CA PRO A 197 -3.58 34.10 38.43
C PRO A 197 -2.95 33.54 39.72
N PRO A 198 -3.51 33.84 40.90
CA PRO A 198 -3.12 33.20 42.15
C PRO A 198 -3.49 31.70 42.15
N ALA A 199 -2.80 30.89 42.96
CA ALA A 199 -3.05 29.45 43.08
C ALA A 199 -4.51 29.16 43.51
N GLY A 200 -5.10 28.09 42.93
CA GLY A 200 -6.50 27.70 43.19
C GLY A 200 -7.56 28.53 42.47
N ASN A 201 -7.18 29.47 41.61
CA ASN A 201 -8.12 30.24 40.79
C ASN A 201 -8.87 29.33 39.80
N ASN A 202 -10.21 29.40 39.79
CA ASN A 202 -11.11 28.60 38.95
C ASN A 202 -11.98 29.46 38.00
N THR A 203 -11.54 30.69 37.73
CA THR A 203 -12.25 31.60 36.83
C THR A 203 -11.97 31.28 35.36
N THR A 204 -12.68 31.92 34.44
CA THR A 204 -12.50 31.77 32.98
C THR A 204 -11.31 32.57 32.42
N ARG A 205 -10.37 33.00 33.27
CA ARG A 205 -9.15 33.72 32.85
C ARG A 205 -8.21 32.79 32.08
N ILE A 206 -7.46 33.35 31.13
CA ILE A 206 -6.40 32.62 30.41
C ILE A 206 -5.36 32.13 31.43
N ALA A 207 -5.08 30.83 31.42
CA ALA A 207 -4.01 30.24 32.22
C ALA A 207 -2.65 30.57 31.61
N THR A 208 -1.76 31.19 32.38
CA THR A 208 -0.38 31.45 31.94
C THR A 208 0.48 30.20 32.08
N THR A 209 1.58 30.13 31.33
CA THR A 209 2.59 29.07 31.47
C THR A 209 3.10 28.95 32.91
N ALA A 210 3.30 30.08 33.60
CA ALA A 210 3.69 30.11 35.01
C ALA A 210 2.62 29.51 35.95
N PHE A 211 1.33 29.78 35.71
CA PHE A 211 0.24 29.20 36.49
C PHE A 211 0.16 27.68 36.31
N ILE A 212 0.25 27.21 35.06
CA ILE A 212 0.25 25.77 34.75
C ILE A 212 1.48 25.08 35.33
N GLN A 213 2.67 25.67 35.19
CA GLN A 213 3.89 25.12 35.78
C GLN A 213 3.80 25.01 37.30
N ALA A 214 3.28 26.05 37.97
CA ALA A 214 3.06 26.02 39.42
C ALA A 214 2.03 24.95 39.82
N ALA A 215 0.93 24.81 39.08
CA ALA A 215 -0.08 23.78 39.32
C ALA A 215 0.46 22.37 39.11
N ILE A 216 1.25 22.14 38.06
CA ILE A 216 1.93 20.86 37.78
C ILE A 216 2.94 20.56 38.89
N THR A 217 3.76 21.52 39.29
CA THR A 217 4.72 21.33 40.39
C THR A 217 3.99 21.05 41.72
N ALA A 218 2.88 21.72 42.00
CA ALA A 218 2.05 21.44 43.17
C ALA A 218 1.40 20.05 43.10
N LEU A 219 0.97 19.60 41.93
CA LEU A 219 0.45 18.25 41.72
C LEU A 219 1.54 17.18 41.91
N ILE A 220 2.74 17.41 41.36
CA ILE A 220 3.90 16.52 41.52
C ILE A 220 4.32 16.43 43.01
N ASN A 221 4.41 17.57 43.69
CA ASN A 221 4.83 17.63 45.10
C ASN A 221 3.72 17.22 46.09
N GLY A 222 2.46 17.40 45.70
CA GLY A 222 1.28 17.03 46.48
C GLY A 222 0.81 15.60 46.23
N ALA A 223 1.39 14.92 45.25
CA ALA A 223 1.19 13.49 45.07
C ALA A 223 1.73 12.78 46.32
N PRO A 224 0.96 11.89 46.97
CA PRO A 224 1.46 11.08 48.07
C PRO A 224 2.71 10.34 47.61
N ALA A 225 3.67 10.03 48.51
CA ALA A 225 4.92 9.34 48.16
C ALA A 225 4.71 8.05 47.32
N THR A 226 3.51 7.47 47.33
CA THR A 226 3.09 6.38 46.45
C THR A 226 2.99 6.70 44.95
N LEU A 227 3.09 7.97 44.53
CA LEU A 227 3.21 8.41 43.13
C LEU A 227 4.65 8.85 42.74
N ASP A 228 5.58 8.89 43.70
CA ASP A 228 7.06 8.87 43.45
C ASP A 228 7.52 7.48 42.96
N THR A 229 6.57 6.54 42.85
CA THR A 229 6.82 5.14 42.54
C THR A 229 7.42 4.90 41.16
N LEU A 230 7.17 5.70 40.12
CA LEU A 230 7.86 5.46 38.83
C LEU A 230 9.36 5.73 38.91
N LYS A 231 9.78 6.73 39.71
CA LYS A 231 11.19 7.05 39.92
C LYS A 231 11.84 6.05 40.87
N GLU A 232 11.13 5.66 41.93
CA GLU A 232 11.55 4.57 42.82
C GLU A 232 11.61 3.22 42.11
N ILE A 233 10.66 2.91 41.23
CA ILE A 233 10.65 1.70 40.39
C ILE A 233 11.82 1.75 39.42
N ALA A 234 12.05 2.87 38.72
CA ALA A 234 13.19 3.04 37.82
C ALA A 234 14.53 2.87 38.56
N ALA A 235 14.67 3.42 39.76
CA ALA A 235 15.85 3.21 40.60
C ALA A 235 15.95 1.77 41.14
N ALA A 236 14.85 1.16 41.57
CA ALA A 236 14.80 -0.21 42.09
C ALA A 236 15.13 -1.26 41.01
N ILE A 237 14.84 -0.96 39.74
CA ILE A 237 15.24 -1.78 38.58
C ILE A 237 16.55 -1.33 37.93
N ASN A 238 17.31 -0.42 38.57
CA ASN A 238 18.57 0.14 38.04
C ASN A 238 18.48 0.74 36.62
N ASN A 239 17.33 1.30 36.25
CA ASN A 239 17.04 1.81 34.90
C ASN A 239 17.24 0.75 33.79
N ASP A 240 17.00 -0.54 34.07
CA ASP A 240 17.14 -1.60 33.08
C ASP A 240 15.96 -1.62 32.09
N PRO A 241 16.15 -1.25 30.80
CA PRO A 241 15.09 -1.28 29.79
C PRO A 241 14.62 -2.71 29.43
N LYS A 242 15.36 -3.74 29.86
CA LYS A 242 15.04 -5.16 29.67
C LYS A 242 14.82 -5.87 31.01
N PHE A 243 14.36 -5.15 32.04
CA PHE A 243 14.16 -5.69 33.40
C PHE A 243 13.46 -7.06 33.43
N SER A 244 12.40 -7.26 32.63
CA SER A 244 11.71 -8.56 32.54
C SER A 244 12.64 -9.69 32.06
N THR A 245 13.48 -9.45 31.05
CA THR A 245 14.47 -10.42 30.58
C THR A 245 15.54 -10.69 31.63
N THR A 246 16.03 -9.64 32.31
CA THR A 246 17.03 -9.74 33.36
C THR A 246 16.53 -10.56 34.55
N ILE A 247 15.31 -10.29 35.02
CA ILE A 247 14.65 -11.05 36.08
C ILE A 247 14.39 -12.49 35.63
N ASN A 248 13.87 -12.72 34.43
CA ASN A 248 13.65 -14.08 33.92
C ASN A 248 14.95 -14.89 33.85
N ASN A 249 16.06 -14.29 33.42
CA ASN A 249 17.37 -14.93 33.40
C ASN A 249 17.87 -15.23 34.83
N ALA A 250 17.69 -14.30 35.77
CA ALA A 250 18.08 -14.51 37.16
C ALA A 250 17.23 -15.58 37.86
N LEU A 251 15.93 -15.66 37.56
CA LEU A 251 15.03 -16.70 38.04
C LEU A 251 15.36 -18.07 37.43
N ALA A 252 15.76 -18.12 36.16
CA ALA A 252 16.19 -19.36 35.51
C ALA A 252 17.45 -19.98 36.14
N LEU A 253 18.24 -19.18 36.88
CA LEU A 253 19.37 -19.67 37.68
C LEU A 253 18.97 -20.18 39.08
N LYS A 254 17.73 -19.95 39.51
CA LYS A 254 17.21 -20.46 40.79
C LYS A 254 16.61 -21.85 40.58
N ALA A 255 16.76 -22.72 41.57
CA ALA A 255 16.09 -24.02 41.57
C ALA A 255 14.57 -23.85 41.77
N PRO A 256 13.69 -24.67 41.14
CA PRO A 256 12.25 -24.64 41.35
C PRO A 256 11.83 -24.80 42.82
N LEU A 257 10.76 -24.12 43.23
CA LEU A 257 10.28 -24.15 44.62
C LEU A 257 9.62 -25.50 44.97
N SER A 258 8.92 -26.09 44.01
CA SER A 258 8.36 -27.44 44.10
C SER A 258 9.29 -28.41 43.39
N SER A 259 9.78 -29.41 44.12
CA SER A 259 10.58 -30.52 43.59
C SER A 259 11.76 -30.10 42.71
N PRO A 260 12.69 -29.25 43.19
CA PRO A 260 13.84 -28.84 42.39
C PRO A 260 14.69 -30.05 41.98
N ALA A 261 14.93 -30.19 40.67
CA ALA A 261 15.97 -31.07 40.17
C ALA A 261 17.33 -30.37 40.32
N LEU A 262 18.08 -30.71 41.37
CA LEU A 262 19.44 -30.19 41.56
C LEU A 262 20.39 -30.89 40.57
N THR A 263 21.04 -30.13 39.70
CA THR A 263 22.05 -30.63 38.75
C THR A 263 23.46 -30.23 39.19
N GLY A 264 24.49 -30.96 38.75
CA GLY A 264 25.87 -30.75 39.20
C GLY A 264 26.16 -31.30 40.60
N THR A 265 27.03 -30.62 41.36
CA THR A 265 27.44 -31.00 42.74
C THR A 265 26.96 -29.96 43.75
N PRO A 266 25.66 -29.94 44.12
CA PRO A 266 25.11 -28.96 45.06
C PRO A 266 25.73 -29.10 46.45
N THR A 267 26.17 -27.99 47.04
CA THR A 267 26.68 -27.93 48.41
C THR A 267 25.59 -27.45 49.37
N ALA A 268 25.43 -28.10 50.52
CA ALA A 268 24.57 -27.66 51.61
C ALA A 268 25.34 -27.69 52.94
N PRO A 269 24.98 -26.85 53.93
CA PRO A 269 25.55 -26.93 55.27
C PRO A 269 25.30 -28.30 55.91
N THR A 270 26.32 -28.90 56.52
CA THR A 270 26.17 -30.17 57.24
C THR A 270 25.43 -29.94 58.55
N ALA A 271 24.26 -30.57 58.69
CA ALA A 271 23.46 -30.51 59.92
C ALA A 271 24.15 -31.23 61.10
N ALA A 272 23.79 -30.86 62.32
CA ALA A 272 24.17 -31.62 63.51
C ALA A 272 23.48 -32.99 63.52
N GLN A 273 24.16 -34.04 63.99
CA GLN A 273 23.67 -35.43 64.01
C GLN A 273 22.32 -35.64 64.72
N SER A 274 21.92 -34.72 65.60
CA SER A 274 20.62 -34.73 66.29
C SER A 274 19.48 -34.10 65.51
N ALA A 275 19.72 -33.57 64.30
CA ALA A 275 18.69 -32.95 63.49
C ALA A 275 17.69 -34.01 62.97
N ASN A 276 16.41 -33.77 63.22
CA ASN A 276 15.29 -34.66 62.85
C ASN A 276 14.20 -33.93 62.05
N ASN A 277 14.58 -32.90 61.32
CA ASN A 277 13.70 -32.06 60.53
C ASN A 277 13.87 -32.35 59.03
N THR A 278 13.24 -31.54 58.17
CA THR A 278 13.21 -31.71 56.72
C THR A 278 14.45 -31.17 55.97
N GLN A 279 15.56 -30.93 56.68
CA GLN A 279 16.80 -30.45 56.04
C GLN A 279 17.39 -31.51 55.09
N ILE A 280 18.04 -31.04 54.02
CA ILE A 280 18.77 -31.91 53.10
C ILE A 280 19.95 -32.56 53.85
N ALA A 281 19.99 -33.88 53.86
CA ALA A 281 21.11 -34.61 54.45
C ALA A 281 22.34 -34.54 53.53
N THR A 282 23.41 -33.89 53.99
CA THR A 282 24.67 -33.85 53.25
C THR A 282 25.34 -35.22 53.26
N THR A 283 26.22 -35.48 52.28
CA THR A 283 27.05 -36.70 52.27
C THR A 283 27.88 -36.85 53.55
N ALA A 284 28.30 -35.75 54.18
CA ALA A 284 29.01 -35.77 55.46
C ALA A 284 28.09 -36.16 56.63
N PHE A 285 26.84 -35.67 56.67
CA PHE A 285 25.85 -36.05 57.68
C PHE A 285 25.51 -37.54 57.58
N VAL A 286 25.18 -38.02 56.36
CA VAL A 286 24.83 -39.43 56.13
C VAL A 286 25.99 -40.36 56.47
N LYS A 287 27.22 -40.01 56.07
CA LYS A 287 28.42 -40.78 56.47
C LYS A 287 28.56 -40.86 57.99
N SER A 288 28.34 -39.75 58.69
CA SER A 288 28.43 -39.71 60.16
C SER A 288 27.30 -40.49 60.84
N ALA A 289 26.07 -40.40 60.32
CA ALA A 289 24.92 -41.12 60.86
C ALA A 289 25.05 -42.64 60.64
N ILE A 290 25.50 -43.06 59.45
CA ILE A 290 25.78 -44.47 59.14
C ILE A 290 26.92 -44.97 60.03
N ALA A 291 28.01 -44.21 60.19
CA ALA A 291 29.10 -44.60 61.08
C ALA A 291 28.64 -44.75 62.54
N ALA A 292 27.77 -43.86 63.03
CA ALA A 292 27.19 -43.95 64.37
C ALA A 292 26.24 -45.14 64.52
N MET A 293 25.43 -45.46 63.50
CA MET A 293 24.56 -46.64 63.46
C MET A 293 25.36 -47.95 63.44
N VAL A 294 26.40 -48.02 62.59
CA VAL A 294 27.30 -49.18 62.48
C VAL A 294 28.09 -49.38 63.78
N GLY A 295 28.50 -48.30 64.45
CA GLY A 295 29.20 -48.37 65.75
C GLY A 295 28.30 -48.66 66.96
N SER A 296 26.97 -48.61 66.82
CA SER A 296 26.01 -48.90 67.89
C SER A 296 25.23 -50.22 67.70
N ALA A 297 25.53 -50.97 66.63
CA ALA A 297 24.95 -52.29 66.40
C ALA A 297 25.61 -53.35 67.30
N PRO A 298 24.85 -54.06 68.17
CA PRO A 298 25.38 -55.13 69.03
C PRO A 298 25.82 -56.34 68.17
N ALA A 299 27.00 -56.91 68.46
CA ALA A 299 27.63 -58.20 68.10
C ALA A 299 27.32 -58.92 66.75
N ALA A 300 26.18 -58.74 66.12
CA ALA A 300 25.78 -59.36 64.86
C ALA A 300 26.44 -58.73 63.61
N LEU A 301 27.10 -57.57 63.72
CA LEU A 301 27.82 -56.92 62.61
C LEU A 301 29.36 -57.12 62.65
N ASP A 302 29.88 -57.86 63.64
CA ASP A 302 31.26 -58.42 63.59
C ASP A 302 31.35 -59.62 62.63
N THR A 303 30.20 -60.16 62.23
CA THR A 303 30.09 -61.34 61.37
C THR A 303 30.75 -61.18 60.00
N LEU A 304 30.78 -59.97 59.42
CA LEU A 304 31.45 -59.71 58.14
C LEU A 304 32.99 -59.73 58.28
N ASN A 305 33.51 -59.29 59.41
CA ASN A 305 34.94 -59.30 59.70
C ASN A 305 35.40 -60.71 60.08
N GLU A 306 34.57 -61.46 60.82
CA GLU A 306 34.74 -62.90 61.06
C GLU A 306 34.64 -63.72 59.76
N LEU A 307 33.71 -63.40 58.84
CA LEU A 307 33.62 -64.04 57.52
C LEU A 307 34.88 -63.77 56.68
N ALA A 308 35.36 -62.53 56.68
CA ALA A 308 36.57 -62.15 55.95
C ALA A 308 37.79 -62.93 56.47
N ALA A 309 37.93 -63.05 57.80
CA ALA A 309 38.98 -63.85 58.43
C ALA A 309 38.82 -65.38 58.16
N ALA A 310 37.61 -65.93 58.22
CA ALA A 310 37.33 -67.35 57.94
C ALA A 310 37.55 -67.74 56.47
N LEU A 311 37.38 -66.80 55.54
CA LEU A 311 37.68 -66.94 54.11
C LEU A 311 39.16 -66.60 53.78
N GLY A 312 40.01 -66.45 54.79
CA GLY A 312 41.45 -66.25 54.64
C GLY A 312 41.85 -64.87 54.12
N ASN A 313 40.94 -63.89 54.19
CA ASN A 313 41.10 -62.56 53.59
C ASN A 313 41.52 -62.62 52.11
N ASP A 314 41.10 -63.65 51.36
CA ASP A 314 41.46 -63.80 49.94
C ASP A 314 40.65 -62.82 49.08
N PRO A 315 41.27 -61.76 48.51
CA PRO A 315 40.57 -60.80 47.65
C PRO A 315 40.06 -61.45 46.36
N ASN A 316 40.58 -62.63 46.02
CA ASN A 316 40.26 -63.41 44.84
C ASN A 316 39.56 -64.73 45.20
N PHE A 317 38.90 -64.82 46.36
CA PHE A 317 38.20 -66.03 46.82
C PHE A 317 37.35 -66.69 45.73
N SER A 318 36.64 -65.87 44.94
CA SER A 318 35.88 -66.30 43.78
C SER A 318 36.73 -67.03 42.73
N THR A 319 37.92 -66.52 42.42
CA THR A 319 38.88 -67.12 41.47
C THR A 319 39.47 -68.41 42.04
N THR A 320 39.81 -68.42 43.33
CA THR A 320 40.38 -69.57 44.02
C THR A 320 39.39 -70.74 44.06
N VAL A 321 38.12 -70.48 44.40
CA VAL A 321 37.04 -71.48 44.36
C VAL A 321 36.71 -71.89 42.92
N LEU A 322 36.70 -70.95 41.98
CA LEU A 322 36.45 -71.24 40.56
C LEU A 322 37.53 -72.18 39.99
N ASN A 323 38.79 -71.99 40.33
CA ASN A 323 39.89 -72.87 39.92
C ASN A 323 39.78 -74.27 40.55
N ALA A 324 39.37 -74.35 41.82
CA ALA A 324 39.13 -75.63 42.49
C ALA A 324 37.94 -76.41 41.90
N LEU A 325 36.88 -75.71 41.47
CA LEU A 325 35.75 -76.29 40.75
C LEU A 325 36.07 -76.61 39.29
N ALA A 326 36.91 -75.83 38.62
CA ALA A 326 37.30 -76.05 37.22
C ALA A 326 38.08 -77.36 37.03
N GLY A 327 38.74 -77.88 38.09
CA GLY A 327 39.39 -79.19 38.09
C GLY A 327 38.47 -80.39 38.32
N LYS A 328 37.17 -80.19 38.57
CA LYS A 328 36.19 -81.27 38.82
C LYS A 328 35.31 -81.48 37.59
N GLN A 329 35.65 -82.46 36.75
CA GLN A 329 34.82 -82.84 35.60
C GLN A 329 33.61 -83.72 36.04
N PRO A 330 32.42 -83.62 35.39
CA PRO A 330 31.27 -84.47 35.69
C PRO A 330 31.51 -85.95 35.30
N LEU A 331 31.02 -86.89 36.11
CA LEU A 331 31.25 -88.34 36.01
C LEU A 331 30.49 -89.04 34.86
N ASP A 332 30.27 -88.36 33.72
CA ASP A 332 29.54 -88.90 32.56
C ASP A 332 30.49 -89.19 31.38
N ASN A 333 30.41 -90.42 30.86
CA ASN A 333 31.31 -90.91 29.80
C ASN A 333 31.08 -90.21 28.45
N THR A 334 29.87 -89.70 28.20
CA THR A 334 29.52 -88.98 26.96
C THR A 334 30.16 -87.59 26.96
N LEU A 335 30.05 -86.87 28.08
CA LEU A 335 30.71 -85.57 28.26
C LEU A 335 32.24 -85.70 28.22
N THR A 336 32.78 -86.80 28.74
CA THR A 336 34.21 -87.11 28.64
C THR A 336 34.66 -87.26 27.18
N ASN A 337 33.90 -87.99 26.37
CA ASN A 337 34.22 -88.18 24.94
C ASN A 337 34.04 -86.90 24.10
N LEU A 338 33.11 -86.01 24.46
CA LEU A 338 32.93 -84.71 23.82
C LEU A 338 34.03 -83.72 24.22
N SER A 339 34.55 -83.84 25.44
CA SER A 339 35.58 -82.94 25.95
C SER A 339 36.87 -83.07 25.14
N GLY A 340 37.38 -81.94 24.64
CA GLY A 340 38.63 -81.88 23.90
C GLY A 340 38.55 -82.22 22.40
N LYS A 341 37.36 -82.54 21.85
CA LYS A 341 37.19 -82.64 20.40
C LYS A 341 37.10 -81.25 19.77
N ASP A 342 37.76 -81.07 18.63
CA ASP A 342 37.63 -79.87 17.80
C ASP A 342 36.35 -79.91 16.96
N VAL A 343 36.05 -78.83 16.24
CA VAL A 343 34.83 -78.71 15.43
C VAL A 343 34.73 -79.83 14.39
N ALA A 344 35.86 -80.22 13.79
CA ALA A 344 35.91 -81.31 12.82
C ALA A 344 35.57 -82.67 13.49
N GLY A 345 36.16 -82.94 14.67
CA GLY A 345 35.88 -84.14 15.45
C GLY A 345 34.44 -84.21 15.95
N LEU A 346 33.82 -83.08 16.27
CA LEU A 346 32.41 -83.00 16.65
C LEU A 346 31.47 -83.24 15.45
N LEU A 347 31.75 -82.62 14.29
CA LEU A 347 30.97 -82.82 13.05
C LEU A 347 31.06 -84.27 12.55
N ALA A 348 32.22 -84.92 12.71
CA ALA A 348 32.41 -86.34 12.40
C ALA A 348 31.62 -87.24 13.36
N TYR A 349 31.66 -86.96 14.66
CA TYR A 349 30.89 -87.71 15.67
C TYR A 349 29.37 -87.62 15.42
N LEU A 350 28.90 -86.50 14.86
CA LEU A 350 27.48 -86.24 14.56
C LEU A 350 27.08 -86.55 13.09
N GLY A 351 28.01 -86.93 12.22
CA GLY A 351 27.72 -87.26 10.81
C GLY A 351 27.38 -86.08 9.88
N LEU A 352 27.82 -84.86 10.20
CA LEU A 352 27.46 -83.60 9.51
C LEU A 352 28.59 -83.03 8.61
N GLY A 353 29.59 -83.83 8.26
CA GLY A 353 30.76 -83.42 7.46
C GLY A 353 30.56 -83.42 5.93
N GLU A 354 31.66 -83.56 5.18
CA GLU A 354 31.67 -83.48 3.71
C GLU A 354 30.81 -84.54 2.97
N GLY A 355 30.37 -85.60 3.65
CA GLY A 355 29.40 -86.60 3.16
C GLY A 355 27.92 -86.28 3.45
N SER A 356 27.59 -85.02 3.77
CA SER A 356 26.21 -84.59 4.07
C SER A 356 25.24 -84.85 2.90
N ALA A 357 24.02 -85.28 3.19
CA ALA A 357 23.00 -85.65 2.20
C ALA A 357 22.55 -84.52 1.24
N LEU A 358 22.85 -83.25 1.55
CA LEU A 358 22.58 -82.10 0.67
C LEU A 358 23.83 -81.20 0.59
N PRO A 359 24.58 -81.20 -0.53
CA PRO A 359 25.76 -80.35 -0.68
C PRO A 359 25.44 -78.84 -0.71
N VAL A 360 26.43 -78.03 -0.33
CA VAL A 360 26.34 -76.56 -0.39
C VAL A 360 26.18 -76.10 -1.84
N GLY A 361 25.26 -75.17 -2.10
CA GLY A 361 25.06 -74.56 -3.42
C GLY A 361 23.98 -75.17 -4.32
N VAL A 362 23.38 -76.30 -3.96
CA VAL A 362 22.29 -76.90 -4.75
C VAL A 362 20.99 -76.10 -4.59
N PRO A 363 20.35 -75.60 -5.68
CA PRO A 363 19.06 -74.94 -5.58
C PRO A 363 17.95 -75.93 -5.24
N VAL A 364 17.19 -75.66 -4.18
CA VAL A 364 16.03 -76.45 -3.77
C VAL A 364 14.76 -75.59 -3.71
N PRO A 365 13.59 -76.10 -4.11
CA PRO A 365 12.32 -75.40 -3.93
C PRO A 365 11.97 -75.26 -2.44
N TRP A 366 11.57 -74.05 -2.03
CA TRP A 366 11.19 -73.71 -0.67
C TRP A 366 9.81 -73.03 -0.66
N PRO A 367 8.86 -73.50 0.18
CA PRO A 367 7.47 -73.07 0.11
C PRO A 367 7.22 -71.66 0.66
N SER A 368 8.15 -71.06 1.39
CA SER A 368 7.96 -69.77 2.05
C SER A 368 8.73 -68.64 1.38
N ALA A 369 8.20 -67.42 1.50
CA ALA A 369 8.85 -66.19 1.09
C ALA A 369 10.22 -65.99 1.76
N THR A 370 10.47 -66.56 2.93
CA THR A 370 11.72 -66.36 3.70
C THR A 370 12.47 -67.69 3.82
N PRO A 371 13.75 -67.78 3.39
CA PRO A 371 14.54 -68.98 3.56
C PRO A 371 14.82 -69.23 5.05
N PRO A 372 15.04 -70.49 5.46
CA PRO A 372 15.59 -70.79 6.77
C PRO A 372 16.96 -70.13 6.95
N THR A 373 17.33 -69.88 8.20
CA THR A 373 18.66 -69.38 8.54
C THR A 373 19.75 -70.30 7.99
N GLY A 374 20.79 -69.72 7.38
CA GLY A 374 21.86 -70.47 6.72
C GLY A 374 21.56 -70.85 5.26
N TRP A 375 20.40 -70.45 4.73
CA TRP A 375 20.05 -70.60 3.31
C TRP A 375 19.86 -69.23 2.65
N LEU A 376 20.17 -69.15 1.36
CA LEU A 376 20.08 -67.92 0.56
C LEU A 376 19.15 -68.11 -0.63
N LYS A 377 18.40 -67.08 -0.99
CA LYS A 377 17.52 -67.11 -2.16
C LYS A 377 18.32 -67.00 -3.46
N CYS A 378 17.91 -67.75 -4.47
CA CYS A 378 18.35 -67.57 -5.85
C CYS A 378 17.53 -66.45 -6.50
N ASN A 379 17.79 -65.21 -6.08
CA ASN A 379 17.12 -64.01 -6.57
C ASN A 379 18.11 -63.00 -7.19
N GLY A 380 19.24 -63.48 -7.71
CA GLY A 380 20.28 -62.62 -8.29
C GLY A 380 21.21 -61.95 -7.27
N ALA A 381 20.95 -62.14 -5.97
CA ALA A 381 21.68 -61.45 -4.91
C ALA A 381 23.16 -61.90 -4.84
N ALA A 382 24.03 -60.95 -4.50
CA ALA A 382 25.40 -61.25 -4.14
C ALA A 382 25.46 -61.91 -2.77
N PHE A 383 26.45 -62.79 -2.58
CA PHE A 383 26.78 -63.37 -1.29
C PHE A 383 28.26 -63.16 -0.99
N ASP A 384 28.57 -63.17 0.30
CA ASP A 384 29.93 -63.00 0.78
C ASP A 384 30.71 -64.31 0.61
N LYS A 385 31.71 -64.29 -0.27
CA LYS A 385 32.56 -65.44 -0.59
C LYS A 385 33.49 -65.83 0.56
N VAL A 386 33.88 -64.88 1.41
CA VAL A 386 34.73 -65.14 2.58
C VAL A 386 33.91 -65.81 3.67
N LYS A 387 32.67 -65.35 3.86
CA LYS A 387 31.73 -65.94 4.82
C LYS A 387 31.27 -67.34 4.42
N TYR A 388 31.10 -67.58 3.11
CA TYR A 388 30.58 -68.82 2.56
C TYR A 388 31.54 -69.42 1.51
N PRO A 389 32.71 -69.91 1.93
CA PRO A 389 33.76 -70.34 1.00
C PRO A 389 33.34 -71.55 0.16
N ARG A 390 32.57 -72.49 0.73
CA ARG A 390 32.06 -73.66 0.00
C ARG A 390 31.02 -73.26 -1.06
N LEU A 391 30.18 -72.27 -0.75
CA LEU A 391 29.24 -71.71 -1.73
C LEU A 391 29.97 -70.92 -2.82
N ALA A 392 31.06 -70.24 -2.47
CA ALA A 392 31.93 -69.54 -3.41
C ALA A 392 32.61 -70.50 -4.41
N THR A 393 32.89 -71.73 -4.00
CA THR A 393 33.35 -72.77 -4.93
C THR A 393 32.25 -73.17 -5.92
N ALA A 394 31.00 -73.28 -5.48
CA ALA A 394 29.85 -73.62 -6.35
C ALA A 394 29.42 -72.46 -7.26
N TYR A 395 29.48 -71.22 -6.77
CA TYR A 395 29.17 -70.01 -7.52
C TYR A 395 30.34 -69.01 -7.46
N PRO A 396 31.38 -69.19 -8.31
CA PRO A 396 32.60 -68.39 -8.26
C PRO A 396 32.40 -66.90 -8.48
N SER A 397 31.32 -66.49 -9.15
CA SER A 397 30.94 -65.09 -9.37
C SER A 397 30.62 -64.34 -8.07
N GLY A 398 30.32 -65.06 -6.98
CA GLY A 398 29.83 -64.47 -5.73
C GLY A 398 28.39 -63.97 -5.82
N LYS A 399 27.64 -64.32 -6.88
CA LYS A 399 26.21 -64.03 -7.01
C LYS A 399 25.44 -65.31 -7.29
N LEU A 400 24.26 -65.41 -6.68
CA LEU A 400 23.32 -66.48 -6.98
C LEU A 400 22.54 -66.13 -8.25
N PRO A 401 22.13 -67.13 -9.05
CA PRO A 401 21.26 -66.88 -10.20
C PRO A 401 19.92 -66.27 -9.74
N ASP A 402 19.29 -65.46 -10.59
CA ASP A 402 17.91 -65.03 -10.37
C ASP A 402 16.97 -66.03 -11.02
N LEU A 403 16.36 -66.87 -10.21
CA LEU A 403 15.49 -67.97 -10.67
C LEU A 403 14.01 -67.66 -10.47
N ARG A 404 13.65 -66.40 -10.23
CA ARG A 404 12.27 -66.00 -10.04
C ARG A 404 11.55 -65.96 -11.38
N GLY A 405 10.55 -66.81 -11.56
CA GLY A 405 9.80 -66.94 -12.83
C GLY A 405 10.47 -67.85 -13.85
N GLU A 406 11.70 -68.29 -13.58
CA GLU A 406 12.47 -69.13 -14.50
C GLU A 406 12.19 -70.63 -14.29
N PHE A 407 12.27 -71.39 -15.38
CA PHE A 407 12.30 -72.85 -15.33
C PHE A 407 13.74 -73.35 -15.44
N ILE A 408 14.21 -74.08 -14.43
CA ILE A 408 15.52 -74.74 -14.48
C ILE A 408 15.41 -75.93 -15.43
N ARG A 409 16.35 -76.03 -16.38
CA ARG A 409 16.49 -77.20 -17.26
C ARG A 409 17.89 -77.77 -17.21
N GLY A 410 18.01 -79.06 -17.55
CA GLY A 410 19.30 -79.70 -17.72
C GLY A 410 20.14 -78.98 -18.77
N TRP A 411 21.42 -78.79 -18.47
CA TRP A 411 22.40 -78.32 -19.43
C TRP A 411 22.65 -79.40 -20.49
N ASP A 412 22.89 -79.00 -21.74
CA ASP A 412 23.04 -79.93 -22.86
C ASP A 412 24.24 -80.86 -22.68
N ASP A 413 25.34 -80.34 -22.12
CA ASP A 413 26.60 -81.06 -21.84
C ASP A 413 27.04 -81.96 -23.00
N GLY A 414 26.93 -81.45 -24.23
CA GLY A 414 27.37 -82.14 -25.46
C GLY A 414 26.32 -83.05 -26.12
N ARG A 415 25.09 -83.14 -25.59
CA ARG A 415 24.01 -83.96 -26.17
C ARG A 415 23.48 -83.44 -27.51
N SER A 416 23.84 -82.24 -27.90
CA SER A 416 23.54 -81.62 -29.19
C SER A 416 22.06 -81.27 -29.46
N ILE A 417 21.26 -81.11 -28.40
CA ILE A 417 19.89 -80.58 -28.48
C ILE A 417 19.90 -79.06 -28.36
N ASP A 418 20.83 -78.52 -27.58
CA ASP A 418 20.92 -77.10 -27.23
C ASP A 418 22.40 -76.67 -27.14
N THR A 419 23.12 -76.88 -28.25
CA THR A 419 24.60 -76.78 -28.37
C THR A 419 25.18 -75.40 -28.10
N GLY A 420 24.35 -74.34 -28.11
CA GLY A 420 24.79 -72.96 -27.97
C GLY A 420 24.77 -72.42 -26.53
N ARG A 421 24.30 -73.19 -25.53
CA ARG A 421 24.09 -72.67 -24.17
C ARG A 421 25.13 -73.10 -23.15
N ALA A 422 25.43 -72.19 -22.22
CA ALA A 422 26.33 -72.40 -21.08
C ALA A 422 25.55 -72.58 -19.76
N LEU A 423 26.17 -73.19 -18.75
CA LEU A 423 25.60 -73.29 -17.39
C LEU A 423 25.24 -71.90 -16.86
N LEU A 424 24.08 -71.81 -16.21
CA LEU A 424 23.50 -70.58 -15.65
C LEU A 424 23.14 -69.47 -16.67
N SER A 425 23.17 -69.76 -17.98
CA SER A 425 22.67 -68.82 -19.00
C SER A 425 21.13 -68.78 -19.06
N ILE A 426 20.55 -67.58 -19.24
CA ILE A 426 19.10 -67.34 -19.36
C ILE A 426 18.68 -67.36 -20.83
N GLN A 427 17.46 -67.84 -21.11
CA GLN A 427 16.86 -67.85 -22.45
C GLN A 427 15.42 -67.30 -22.36
N SER A 428 15.02 -66.45 -23.31
CA SER A 428 13.65 -65.90 -23.39
C SER A 428 12.63 -66.93 -23.89
N ASP A 429 11.35 -66.66 -23.68
CA ASP A 429 10.25 -67.48 -24.15
C ASP A 429 10.14 -67.48 -25.69
N GLU A 430 9.76 -68.63 -26.27
CA GLU A 430 9.50 -68.77 -27.70
C GLU A 430 8.38 -69.78 -27.94
N VAL A 431 7.48 -69.50 -28.89
CA VAL A 431 6.47 -70.45 -29.40
C VAL A 431 6.80 -70.82 -30.84
N ARG A 432 6.52 -72.08 -31.21
CA ARG A 432 6.74 -72.55 -32.58
C ARG A 432 5.81 -71.81 -33.57
N LYS A 433 6.34 -71.37 -34.71
CA LYS A 433 5.66 -70.59 -35.77
C LYS A 433 4.31 -71.20 -36.25
N LEU A 434 3.25 -70.38 -36.36
CA LEU A 434 1.90 -70.72 -36.89
C LEU A 434 1.58 -69.96 -38.19
N ALA A 435 0.95 -70.60 -39.19
CA ALA A 435 0.58 -69.98 -40.47
C ALA A 435 -0.87 -70.29 -40.89
N LEU A 436 -1.64 -69.26 -41.29
CA LEU A 436 -3.05 -69.35 -41.74
C LEU A 436 -3.22 -68.68 -43.12
N LYS A 437 -4.08 -69.22 -44.00
CA LYS A 437 -4.33 -68.71 -45.36
C LYS A 437 -5.75 -68.15 -45.44
N TYR A 438 -5.93 -66.94 -45.97
CA TYR A 438 -7.27 -66.35 -46.15
C TYR A 438 -7.46 -65.81 -47.58
N TRP A 439 -8.72 -65.75 -48.01
CA TRP A 439 -9.15 -65.49 -49.39
C TRP A 439 -10.27 -64.45 -49.38
N GLY A 440 -10.08 -63.32 -50.08
CA GLY A 440 -10.97 -62.15 -50.09
C GLY A 440 -10.84 -61.30 -51.38
N PRO A 441 -11.74 -60.32 -51.64
CA PRO A 441 -12.20 -59.88 -52.97
C PRO A 441 -11.33 -58.86 -53.76
N ALA A 442 -11.61 -58.74 -55.07
CA ALA A 442 -10.62 -58.54 -56.15
C ALA A 442 -10.63 -57.21 -56.96
N SER A 443 -10.99 -56.04 -56.41
CA SER A 443 -10.74 -54.76 -57.13
C SER A 443 -11.03 -53.49 -56.31
N ASN A 444 -10.58 -52.30 -56.69
CA ASN A 444 -9.29 -51.67 -56.35
C ASN A 444 -9.48 -50.50 -55.35
N SER A 445 -10.61 -50.48 -54.62
CA SER A 445 -11.02 -49.43 -53.66
C SER A 445 -10.57 -49.79 -52.23
N SER A 446 -9.26 -49.89 -52.09
CA SER A 446 -8.53 -50.33 -50.90
C SER A 446 -8.80 -51.77 -50.46
N PRO A 447 -7.88 -52.71 -50.76
CA PRO A 447 -7.81 -53.98 -50.04
C PRO A 447 -7.53 -53.81 -48.52
N SER A 448 -7.39 -52.57 -48.03
CA SER A 448 -7.09 -52.21 -46.64
C SER A 448 -8.24 -52.45 -45.63
N LYS A 449 -9.40 -52.97 -46.05
CA LYS A 449 -10.58 -53.11 -45.19
C LYS A 449 -11.03 -54.56 -45.11
N THR A 450 -10.29 -55.36 -44.33
CA THR A 450 -10.54 -56.79 -44.07
C THR A 450 -11.59 -57.02 -42.95
N PHE A 451 -12.14 -55.95 -42.38
CA PHE A 451 -13.27 -55.99 -41.43
C PHE A 451 -14.23 -54.83 -41.75
N ALA A 452 -15.53 -55.12 -41.96
CA ALA A 452 -16.59 -54.13 -42.18
C ALA A 452 -17.81 -54.45 -41.30
N LEU A 453 -18.46 -53.40 -40.75
CA LEU A 453 -19.70 -53.47 -39.98
C LEU A 453 -20.72 -52.51 -40.65
N SER A 454 -21.96 -52.96 -40.89
CA SER A 454 -23.00 -52.22 -41.65
C SER A 454 -23.93 -51.39 -40.76
N ASP A 455 -24.38 -50.24 -41.26
CA ASP A 455 -25.36 -49.35 -40.61
C ASP A 455 -26.73 -49.38 -41.33
N SER A 456 -27.76 -48.95 -40.56
CA SER A 456 -29.20 -48.99 -40.84
C SER A 456 -29.69 -48.19 -42.06
N ALA A 457 -28.89 -47.29 -42.64
CA ALA A 457 -29.23 -46.49 -43.82
C ALA A 457 -28.68 -47.06 -45.14
N GLY A 458 -28.05 -48.24 -45.12
CA GLY A 458 -27.59 -48.93 -46.33
C GLY A 458 -26.32 -48.36 -46.97
N GLY A 459 -25.70 -47.33 -46.38
CA GLY A 459 -24.35 -46.86 -46.71
C GLY A 459 -23.29 -47.53 -45.84
N GLY A 460 -22.38 -48.31 -46.42
CA GLY A 460 -21.29 -48.96 -45.69
C GLY A 460 -20.26 -47.96 -45.17
N LEU A 461 -19.87 -48.09 -43.89
CA LEU A 461 -18.75 -47.34 -43.32
C LEU A 461 -17.43 -48.00 -43.71
N TYR A 462 -16.87 -47.51 -44.81
CA TYR A 462 -15.50 -47.75 -45.23
C TYR A 462 -14.65 -46.63 -44.62
N THR A 463 -14.04 -46.84 -43.46
CA THR A 463 -13.07 -45.85 -42.94
C THR A 463 -11.73 -46.03 -43.66
N ASP A 464 -10.75 -45.16 -43.46
CA ASP A 464 -9.33 -45.41 -43.70
C ASP A 464 -8.66 -45.06 -42.38
N GLY A 465 -8.17 -46.07 -41.66
CA GLY A 465 -7.76 -45.92 -40.25
C GLY A 465 -8.89 -45.55 -39.27
N ILE A 466 -8.72 -45.92 -38.02
CA ILE A 466 -9.62 -45.52 -36.94
C ILE A 466 -9.22 -44.09 -36.57
N SER A 467 -9.95 -43.07 -37.03
CA SER A 467 -9.90 -41.74 -36.42
C SER A 467 -11.05 -41.65 -35.42
N GLN A 468 -10.72 -41.75 -34.13
CA GLN A 468 -11.58 -41.24 -33.07
C GLN A 468 -10.78 -40.26 -32.22
N ALA A 469 -11.41 -39.11 -31.98
CA ALA A 469 -11.00 -38.17 -30.95
C ALA A 469 -10.82 -38.95 -29.64
N SER A 470 -9.63 -38.90 -29.06
CA SER A 470 -9.26 -39.56 -27.80
C SER A 470 -8.81 -41.03 -27.83
N GLY A 471 -8.27 -41.52 -28.96
CA GLY A 471 -7.14 -42.49 -28.95
C GLY A 471 -7.27 -43.81 -28.16
N GLY A 472 -8.21 -44.69 -28.50
CA GLY A 472 -8.31 -46.06 -27.93
C GLY A 472 -8.27 -47.20 -28.97
N ILE A 473 -7.67 -48.35 -28.61
CA ILE A 473 -7.55 -49.61 -29.41
C ILE A 473 -8.54 -50.69 -28.88
N ILE A 474 -9.13 -51.51 -29.76
CA ILE A 474 -9.92 -52.72 -29.42
C ILE A 474 -9.42 -53.94 -30.23
N ASN A 475 -9.22 -55.11 -29.57
CA ASN A 475 -8.61 -56.35 -30.12
C ASN A 475 -9.58 -57.28 -30.90
N ALA A 476 -9.06 -57.96 -31.95
CA ALA A 476 -9.80 -58.86 -32.86
C ALA A 476 -9.97 -60.32 -32.39
N PHE A 477 -9.09 -60.83 -31.53
CA PHE A 477 -9.24 -62.13 -30.87
C PHE A 477 -9.11 -61.93 -29.36
N GLN A 478 -10.09 -62.42 -28.60
CA GLN A 478 -10.02 -62.45 -27.14
C GLN A 478 -9.56 -63.83 -26.70
N LEU A 479 -8.25 -64.07 -26.68
CA LEU A 479 -7.69 -65.23 -26.01
C LEU A 479 -7.53 -64.90 -24.52
N PRO A 480 -8.15 -65.65 -23.59
CA PRO A 480 -7.90 -65.46 -22.17
C PRO A 480 -6.44 -65.82 -21.86
N GLY A 481 -5.61 -64.83 -21.54
CA GLY A 481 -4.17 -64.99 -21.31
C GLY A 481 -3.51 -63.71 -20.80
N GLY A 482 -2.23 -63.83 -20.39
CA GLY A 482 -1.38 -62.71 -19.96
C GLY A 482 -0.20 -62.48 -20.92
N ASN A 483 0.77 -61.64 -20.52
CA ASN A 483 1.93 -61.26 -21.33
C ASN A 483 2.91 -62.40 -21.67
N GLU A 484 2.82 -63.56 -21.02
CA GLU A 484 3.77 -64.68 -21.17
C GLU A 484 3.02 -66.02 -21.28
N THR A 485 3.51 -66.92 -22.14
CA THR A 485 2.98 -68.29 -22.26
C THR A 485 3.69 -69.20 -21.26
N ARG A 486 2.96 -69.74 -20.28
CA ARG A 486 3.53 -70.62 -19.23
C ARG A 486 2.68 -71.85 -18.96
N PRO A 487 3.28 -73.00 -18.60
CA PRO A 487 2.51 -74.13 -18.09
C PRO A 487 1.88 -73.75 -16.74
N ARG A 488 0.81 -74.44 -16.35
CA ARG A 488 0.26 -74.29 -14.99
C ARG A 488 1.35 -74.64 -13.98
N ASN A 489 1.68 -73.69 -13.10
CA ASN A 489 2.73 -73.85 -12.10
C ASN A 489 2.31 -73.25 -10.75
N VAL A 490 3.03 -73.63 -9.69
CA VAL A 490 2.93 -73.04 -8.35
C VAL A 490 4.29 -72.42 -8.02
N ALA A 491 4.29 -71.19 -7.54
CA ALA A 491 5.52 -70.47 -7.24
C ALA A 491 6.13 -70.92 -5.90
N PHE A 492 7.35 -71.43 -5.96
CA PHE A 492 8.22 -71.69 -4.81
C PHE A 492 9.46 -70.79 -4.92
N ASN A 493 10.09 -70.48 -3.80
CA ASN A 493 11.41 -69.84 -3.82
C ASN A 493 12.48 -70.89 -4.07
N TYR A 494 13.41 -70.63 -4.97
CA TYR A 494 14.65 -71.41 -5.01
C TYR A 494 15.64 -70.88 -3.98
N ILE A 495 16.16 -71.78 -3.14
CA ILE A 495 17.14 -71.43 -2.11
C ILE A 495 18.34 -72.38 -2.17
N VAL A 496 19.51 -71.93 -1.72
CA VAL A 496 20.73 -72.75 -1.60
C VAL A 496 21.24 -72.73 -0.18
N ARG A 497 21.84 -73.84 0.27
CA ARG A 497 22.55 -73.87 1.56
C ARG A 497 23.81 -73.03 1.43
N ALA A 498 24.05 -72.15 2.39
CA ALA A 498 25.17 -71.22 2.34
C ALA A 498 26.47 -71.77 2.95
N ALA A 499 26.40 -72.75 3.87
CA ALA A 499 27.55 -73.33 4.57
C ALA A 499 27.44 -74.85 4.75
#